data_AF-A0A1N6MUU4-F1
#
_entry.id   AF-A0A1N6MUU4-F1
#
_cell.length_a   1.000
_cell.length_b   1.000
_cell.length_c   1.000
_cell.angle_alpha   90.00
_cell.angle_beta   90.00
_cell.angle_gamma   90.00
#
_symmetry.space_group_name_H-M   'P 1'
#
loop_
_entity.id
_entity.type
_entity.pdbx_description
1 polymer ?
#
loop_
_entity_poly.entity_id
_entity_poly.type
_entity_poly.pdbx_seq_one_letter_code
_entity_poly.pdbx_strand_id
1 'polypeptide(L)'
;MNIKSIYRRALDKINLFSKEITTFNLFTTYIFFVAIFKLENPILEYIDYIFSTILLVCFINVNMKVVNTFNSLIKKTSIKEDTSLSGRVFSLSILFFIGLFILFLFYFFSGMIKYDFSLKLFLLIFMSTTVYLIVKIINQDK
;
A
#
# COMPACT_ATOMS: atom_id res chain seq x y z
N MET A 1 26.76 14.19 6.22
CA MET A 1 25.33 14.38 5.86
C MET A 1 24.55 14.70 7.13
N ASN A 2 23.84 15.84 7.19
CA ASN A 2 23.30 16.40 8.45
C ASN A 2 21.96 15.72 8.84
N ILE A 3 21.87 15.16 10.05
CA ILE A 3 20.71 14.39 10.56
C ILE A 3 19.40 15.19 10.43
N LYS A 4 19.45 16.50 10.69
CA LYS A 4 18.30 17.42 10.56
C LYS A 4 17.71 17.46 9.14
N SER A 5 18.55 17.28 8.11
CA SER A 5 18.13 17.27 6.71
C SER A 5 17.51 15.94 6.27
N ILE A 6 17.86 14.84 6.93
CA ILE A 6 17.27 13.51 6.72
C ILE A 6 15.87 13.51 7.33
N TYR A 7 15.75 14.01 8.56
CA TYR A 7 14.47 14.08 9.27
C TYR A 7 13.44 14.96 8.55
N ARG A 8 13.85 16.13 8.06
CA ARG A 8 12.97 17.03 7.28
C ARG A 8 12.47 16.35 6.00
N ARG A 9 13.33 15.65 5.25
CA ARG A 9 12.93 14.90 4.05
C ARG A 9 11.98 13.74 4.34
N ALA A 10 12.15 13.04 5.46
CA ALA A 10 11.22 11.99 5.89
C ALA A 10 9.85 12.59 6.25
N LEU A 11 9.83 13.71 6.97
CA LEU A 11 8.62 14.43 7.35
C LEU A 11 7.84 14.94 6.12
N ASP A 12 8.54 15.51 5.14
CA ASP A 12 7.94 16.01 3.90
C ASP A 12 7.30 14.86 3.07
N LYS A 13 7.93 13.69 3.06
CA LYS A 13 7.37 12.48 2.42
C LYS A 13 6.13 11.96 3.15
N ILE A 14 6.11 11.97 4.48
CA ILE A 14 4.94 11.57 5.27
C ILE A 14 3.77 12.53 5.02
N ASN A 15 4.04 13.83 5.00
CA ASN A 15 3.03 14.86 4.69
C ASN A 15 2.47 14.70 3.27
N LEU A 16 3.28 14.25 2.30
CA LEU A 16 2.82 13.99 0.93
C LEU A 16 1.68 12.95 0.87
N PHE A 17 1.67 11.97 1.77
CA PHE A 17 0.69 10.88 1.81
C PHE A 17 -0.26 10.95 3.01
N SER A 18 -0.32 12.08 3.73
CA SER A 18 -1.08 12.23 4.97
C SER A 18 -2.58 11.90 4.81
N LYS A 19 -3.20 12.30 3.70
CA LYS A 19 -4.61 12.03 3.42
C LYS A 19 -4.84 10.54 3.21
N GLU A 20 -3.99 9.91 2.40
CA GLU A 20 -4.06 8.50 2.08
C GLU A 20 -3.84 7.64 3.33
N ILE A 21 -2.87 7.99 4.19
CA ILE A 21 -2.64 7.33 5.48
C ILE A 21 -3.88 7.43 6.38
N THR A 22 -4.49 8.62 6.47
CA THR A 22 -5.72 8.82 7.25
C THR A 22 -6.85 7.94 6.72
N THR A 23 -7.02 7.86 5.40
CA THR A 23 -8.01 6.99 4.76
C THR A 23 -7.76 5.51 5.07
N PHE A 24 -6.51 5.05 5.00
CA PHE A 24 -6.15 3.67 5.37
C PHE A 24 -6.43 3.37 6.83
N ASN A 25 -6.19 4.32 7.73
CA ASN A 25 -6.48 4.16 9.16
C ASN A 25 -8.00 4.04 9.41
N LEU A 26 -8.81 4.87 8.74
CA LEU A 26 -10.27 4.77 8.82
C LEU A 26 -10.78 3.42 8.28
N PHE A 27 -10.25 2.97 7.14
CA PHE A 27 -10.58 1.65 6.59
C PHE A 27 -10.20 0.52 7.56
N THR A 28 -8.99 0.56 8.13
CA THR A 28 -8.52 -0.43 9.10
C THR A 28 -9.45 -0.46 10.32
N THR A 29 -9.82 0.71 10.83
CA THR A 29 -10.74 0.84 11.97
C THR A 29 -12.11 0.25 11.65
N TYR A 30 -12.63 0.50 10.45
CA TYR A 30 -13.87 -0.10 9.97
C TYR A 30 -13.82 -1.63 9.95
N ILE A 31 -12.76 -2.22 9.38
CA ILE A 31 -12.57 -3.68 9.33
C ILE A 31 -12.53 -4.29 10.74
N PHE A 32 -11.74 -3.71 11.65
CA PHE A 32 -11.70 -4.18 13.04
C PHE A 32 -13.05 -4.06 13.74
N PHE A 33 -13.76 -2.94 13.55
CA PHE A 33 -15.06 -2.72 14.15
C PHE A 33 -16.09 -3.76 13.68
N VAL A 34 -16.19 -3.98 12.37
CA VAL A 34 -17.13 -4.98 11.82
C VAL A 34 -16.75 -6.40 12.24
N ALA A 35 -15.46 -6.74 12.26
CA ALA A 35 -14.98 -8.06 12.67
C ALA A 35 -15.24 -8.36 14.16
N ILE A 36 -14.92 -7.43 15.06
CA ILE A 36 -15.05 -7.63 16.51
C ILE A 36 -16.52 -7.73 16.92
N PHE A 37 -17.36 -6.83 16.40
CA PHE A 37 -18.78 -6.77 16.78
C PHE A 37 -19.66 -7.70 15.95
N LYS A 38 -19.10 -8.43 14.97
CA LYS A 38 -19.80 -9.37 14.09
C LYS A 38 -21.10 -8.76 13.52
N LEU A 39 -20.98 -7.56 12.97
CA LEU A 39 -22.15 -6.83 12.53
C LEU A 39 -22.63 -7.39 11.18
N GLU A 40 -23.89 -7.83 11.13
CA GLU A 40 -24.48 -8.49 9.95
C GLU A 40 -25.53 -7.62 9.23
N ASN A 41 -25.63 -6.34 9.61
CA ASN A 41 -26.63 -5.43 9.07
C ASN A 41 -26.42 -5.18 7.56
N PRO A 42 -27.46 -5.28 6.71
CA PRO A 42 -27.38 -4.97 5.27
C PRO A 42 -26.83 -3.58 4.95
N ILE A 43 -27.02 -2.60 5.85
CA ILE A 43 -26.45 -1.25 5.70
C ILE A 43 -24.92 -1.30 5.56
N LEU A 44 -24.26 -2.29 6.17
CA LEU A 44 -22.82 -2.46 6.11
C LEU A 44 -22.32 -2.84 4.73
N GLU A 45 -23.14 -3.48 3.89
CA GLU A 45 -22.79 -3.79 2.51
C GLU A 45 -22.59 -2.48 1.71
N TYR A 46 -23.50 -1.52 1.87
CA TYR A 46 -23.36 -0.21 1.22
C TYR A 46 -22.14 0.56 1.75
N ILE A 47 -21.88 0.49 3.06
CA ILE A 47 -20.69 1.10 3.66
C ILE A 47 -19.41 0.44 3.11
N ASP A 48 -19.41 -0.88 2.93
CA ASP A 48 -18.29 -1.63 2.36
C ASP A 48 -18.00 -1.21 0.92
N TYR A 49 -19.04 -1.02 0.09
CA TYR A 49 -18.88 -0.48 -1.27
C TYR A 49 -18.36 0.97 -1.29
N ILE A 50 -18.78 1.80 -0.34
CA ILE A 50 -18.24 3.17 -0.18
C ILE A 50 -16.74 3.11 0.15
N PHE A 51 -16.34 2.29 1.12
CA PHE A 51 -14.93 2.11 1.45
C PHE A 51 -14.12 1.58 0.28
N SER A 52 -14.69 0.66 -0.49
CA SER A 52 -14.06 0.12 -1.71
C SER A 52 -13.77 1.21 -2.73
N THR A 53 -14.75 2.08 -2.98
CA THR A 53 -14.61 3.21 -3.90
C THR A 53 -13.55 4.19 -3.41
N ILE A 54 -13.57 4.51 -2.11
CA ILE A 54 -12.58 5.41 -1.49
C ILE A 54 -11.17 4.81 -1.57
N LEU A 55 -11.01 3.50 -1.30
CA LEU A 55 -9.74 2.80 -1.41
C LEU A 55 -9.19 2.82 -2.84
N LEU A 56 -10.06 2.63 -3.84
CA LEU A 56 -9.66 2.69 -5.24
C LEU A 56 -9.14 4.09 -5.62
N VAL A 57 -9.87 5.15 -5.24
CA VAL A 57 -9.45 6.54 -5.47
C VAL A 57 -8.15 6.85 -4.74
N CYS A 58 -8.03 6.39 -3.48
CA CYS A 58 -6.81 6.52 -2.69
C CYS A 58 -5.62 5.86 -3.41
N PHE A 59 -5.79 4.65 -3.92
CA PHE A 59 -4.76 3.94 -4.66
C PHE A 59 -4.33 4.68 -5.93
N ILE A 60 -5.28 5.17 -6.73
CA ILE A 60 -4.97 5.97 -7.92
C ILE A 60 -4.14 7.21 -7.53
N ASN A 61 -4.54 7.91 -6.47
CA ASN A 61 -3.81 9.09 -5.98
C ASN A 61 -2.38 8.76 -5.51
N VAL A 62 -2.19 7.66 -4.78
CA VAL A 62 -0.85 7.19 -4.40
C VAL A 62 0.01 6.96 -5.64
N ASN A 63 -0.51 6.24 -6.64
CA ASN A 63 0.22 5.99 -7.88
C ASN A 63 0.62 7.29 -8.59
N MET A 64 -0.31 8.23 -8.74
CA MET A 64 -0.02 9.53 -9.36
C MET A 64 1.06 10.31 -8.61
N LYS A 65 1.00 10.34 -7.27
CA LYS A 65 2.02 11.00 -6.43
C LYS A 65 3.39 10.32 -6.55
N VAL A 66 3.42 8.98 -6.56
CA VAL A 66 4.66 8.21 -6.73
C VAL A 66 5.28 8.48 -8.09
N VAL A 67 4.50 8.42 -9.17
CA VAL A 67 4.97 8.71 -10.54
C VAL A 67 5.50 10.13 -10.66
N ASN A 68 4.78 11.14 -10.16
CA ASN A 68 5.21 12.53 -10.20
C ASN A 68 6.51 12.75 -9.42
N THR A 69 6.65 12.12 -8.25
CA THR A 69 7.87 12.18 -7.44
C THR A 69 9.04 11.51 -8.15
N PHE A 70 8.81 10.34 -8.75
CA PHE A 70 9.83 9.60 -9.49
C PHE A 70 10.30 10.37 -10.74
N ASN A 71 9.37 10.95 -11.52
CA ASN A 71 9.69 11.78 -12.68
C ASN A 71 10.49 13.03 -12.30
N SER A 72 10.15 13.66 -11.17
CA SER A 72 10.90 14.80 -10.63
C SER A 72 12.32 14.42 -10.21
N LEU A 73 12.49 13.23 -9.64
CA LEU A 73 13.80 12.70 -9.25
C LEU A 73 14.65 12.35 -10.48
N ILE A 74 14.10 11.63 -11.47
CA ILE A 74 14.81 11.30 -12.72
C ILE A 74 15.31 12.56 -13.44
N LYS A 75 14.47 13.61 -13.50
CA LYS A 75 14.89 14.89 -14.10
C LYS A 75 16.04 15.58 -13.34
N LYS A 76 16.24 15.26 -12.06
CA LYS A 76 17.24 15.89 -11.18
C LYS A 76 18.51 15.06 -11.00
N THR A 77 18.45 13.74 -11.20
CA THR A 77 19.60 12.84 -11.01
C THR A 77 19.77 11.96 -12.24
N SER A 78 20.81 12.23 -13.02
CA SER A 78 21.33 11.37 -14.10
C SER A 78 22.08 10.14 -13.56
N ILE A 79 21.57 9.52 -12.49
CA ILE A 79 22.26 8.47 -11.75
C ILE A 79 21.46 7.18 -11.92
N LYS A 80 21.98 6.27 -12.75
CA LYS A 80 21.61 4.86 -12.71
C LYS A 80 22.19 4.29 -11.41
N GLU A 81 21.35 4.08 -10.42
CA GLU A 81 21.74 3.29 -9.24
C GLU A 81 21.72 1.82 -9.63
N ASP A 82 22.90 1.24 -9.86
CA ASP A 82 23.09 -0.21 -9.93
C ASP A 82 22.80 -0.80 -8.56
N THR A 83 21.60 -1.33 -8.38
CA THR A 83 21.25 -2.15 -7.21
C THR A 83 21.99 -3.47 -7.30
N SER A 84 22.89 -3.75 -6.35
CA SER A 84 23.60 -5.02 -6.29
C SER A 84 22.63 -6.20 -6.12
N LEU A 85 22.98 -7.37 -6.65
CA LEU A 85 22.15 -8.58 -6.60
C LEU A 85 21.71 -8.93 -5.17
N SER A 86 22.58 -8.72 -4.17
CA SER A 86 22.26 -8.89 -2.75
C SER A 86 21.13 -7.98 -2.27
N GLY A 87 21.08 -6.71 -2.73
CA GLY A 87 20.03 -5.76 -2.35
C GLY A 87 18.67 -6.13 -2.95
N ARG A 88 18.67 -6.74 -4.15
CA ARG A 88 17.44 -7.24 -4.80
C ARG A 88 16.87 -8.45 -4.07
N VAL A 89 17.71 -9.43 -3.74
CA VAL A 89 17.30 -10.61 -2.97
C VAL A 89 16.73 -10.19 -1.61
N PHE A 90 17.36 -9.23 -0.94
CA PHE A 90 16.86 -8.69 0.33
C PHE A 90 15.52 -7.93 0.18
N SER A 91 15.35 -7.17 -0.89
CA SER A 91 14.07 -6.47 -1.16
C SER A 91 12.93 -7.44 -1.46
N LEU A 92 13.21 -8.49 -2.23
CA LEU A 92 12.24 -9.55 -2.53
C LEU A 92 11.87 -10.37 -1.29
N SER A 93 12.83 -10.66 -0.40
CA SER A 93 12.52 -11.37 0.84
C SER A 93 11.62 -10.55 1.77
N ILE A 94 11.87 -9.24 1.90
CA ILE A 94 10.98 -8.33 2.63
C ILE A 94 9.58 -8.34 2.02
N LEU A 95 9.46 -8.18 0.69
CA LEU A 95 8.17 -8.20 -0.01
C LEU A 95 7.43 -9.52 0.24
N PHE A 96 8.14 -10.65 0.24
CA PHE A 96 7.57 -11.97 0.50
C PHE A 96 6.99 -12.07 1.92
N PHE A 97 7.74 -11.65 2.94
CA PHE A 97 7.25 -11.68 4.33
C PHE A 97 6.07 -10.74 4.55
N ILE A 98 6.10 -9.53 3.96
CA ILE A 98 4.96 -8.60 4.02
C ILE A 98 3.74 -9.20 3.32
N GLY A 99 3.94 -9.83 2.15
CA GLY A 99 2.87 -10.49 1.41
C GLY A 99 2.21 -11.61 2.21
N LEU A 100 3.02 -12.49 2.83
CA LEU A 100 2.51 -13.53 3.72
C LEU A 100 1.72 -12.96 4.90
N PHE A 101 2.23 -11.90 5.53
CA PHE A 101 1.55 -11.26 6.65
C PHE A 101 0.18 -10.67 6.24
N ILE A 102 0.12 -9.96 5.11
CA ILE A 102 -1.13 -9.39 4.60
C ILE A 102 -2.12 -10.47 4.18
N LEU A 103 -1.63 -11.56 3.58
CA LEU A 103 -2.47 -12.69 3.20
C LEU A 103 -3.05 -13.40 4.44
N PHE A 104 -2.25 -13.58 5.49
CA PHE A 104 -2.74 -14.08 6.78
C PHE A 104 -3.84 -13.19 7.37
N LEU A 105 -3.63 -11.87 7.42
CA LEU A 105 -4.65 -10.93 7.89
C LEU A 105 -5.93 -10.99 7.05
N PHE A 106 -5.79 -11.09 5.73
CA PHE A 106 -6.94 -11.22 4.82
C PHE A 106 -7.78 -12.45 5.16
N TYR A 107 -7.15 -13.63 5.27
CA TYR A 107 -7.86 -14.87 5.61
C TYR A 107 -8.53 -14.79 6.98
N PHE A 108 -7.85 -14.17 7.96
CA PHE A 108 -8.41 -13.97 9.29
C PHE A 108 -9.68 -13.10 9.25
N PHE A 109 -9.63 -11.94 8.59
CA PHE A 109 -10.77 -11.02 8.55
C PHE A 109 -11.90 -11.45 7.62
N SER A 110 -11.60 -12.05 6.46
CA SER A 110 -12.62 -12.54 5.52
C SER A 110 -13.47 -13.66 6.13
N GLY A 111 -12.91 -14.45 7.06
CA GLY A 111 -13.68 -15.44 7.83
C GLY A 111 -14.61 -14.85 8.90
N MET A 112 -14.43 -13.58 9.27
CA MET A 112 -15.20 -12.91 10.32
C MET A 112 -16.22 -11.90 9.77
N ILE A 113 -15.99 -11.36 8.59
CA ILE A 113 -16.78 -10.28 7.99
C ILE A 113 -17.64 -10.85 6.86
N LYS A 114 -18.96 -10.63 6.95
CA LYS A 114 -19.91 -11.09 5.92
C LYS A 114 -19.79 -10.31 4.60
N TYR A 115 -19.64 -8.99 4.68
CA TYR A 115 -19.46 -8.10 3.52
C TYR A 115 -17.98 -7.68 3.44
N ASP A 116 -17.20 -8.43 2.65
CA ASP A 116 -15.74 -8.32 2.60
C ASP A 116 -15.22 -7.85 1.23
N PHE A 117 -16.05 -7.15 0.44
CA PHE A 117 -15.69 -6.70 -0.89
C PHE A 117 -14.55 -5.66 -0.84
N SER A 118 -14.59 -4.73 0.12
CA SER A 118 -13.48 -3.77 0.30
C SER A 118 -12.16 -4.45 0.67
N LEU A 119 -12.23 -5.50 1.49
CA LEU A 119 -11.07 -6.29 1.91
C LEU A 119 -10.49 -7.09 0.72
N LYS A 120 -11.36 -7.69 -0.11
CA LYS A 120 -10.97 -8.36 -1.36
C LYS A 120 -10.34 -7.39 -2.36
N LEU A 121 -10.93 -6.20 -2.52
CA LEU A 121 -10.38 -5.16 -3.40
C LEU A 121 -9.01 -4.69 -2.90
N PHE A 122 -8.86 -4.49 -1.59
CA PHE A 122 -7.58 -4.15 -0.99
C PHE A 122 -6.51 -5.21 -1.27
N LEU A 123 -6.84 -6.50 -1.10
CA LEU A 123 -5.92 -7.59 -1.42
C LEU A 123 -5.54 -7.59 -2.91
N LEU A 124 -6.51 -7.41 -3.81
CA LEU A 124 -6.24 -7.35 -5.25
C LEU A 124 -5.27 -6.21 -5.61
N ILE A 125 -5.50 -5.03 -5.06
CA ILE A 125 -4.63 -3.86 -5.23
C ILE A 125 -3.23 -4.15 -4.70
N PHE A 126 -3.13 -4.74 -3.51
CA PHE A 126 -1.86 -5.09 -2.89
C PHE A 126 -1.08 -6.11 -3.73
N MET A 127 -1.73 -7.16 -4.21
CA MET A 127 -1.11 -8.19 -5.05
C MET A 127 -0.64 -7.61 -6.39
N SER A 128 -1.47 -6.78 -7.04
CA SER A 128 -1.10 -6.08 -8.27
C SER A 128 0.14 -5.20 -8.07
N THR A 129 0.18 -4.44 -6.97
CA THR A 129 1.34 -3.59 -6.63
C THR A 129 2.59 -4.44 -6.35
N THR A 130 2.43 -5.57 -5.66
CA THR A 130 3.53 -6.49 -5.35
C THR A 130 4.13 -7.09 -6.61
N VAL A 131 3.28 -7.56 -7.54
CA VAL A 131 3.72 -8.09 -8.84
C VAL A 131 4.46 -7.01 -9.63
N TYR A 132 3.93 -5.79 -9.69
CA TYR A 132 4.60 -4.67 -10.35
C TYR A 132 5.99 -4.38 -9.75
N LEU A 133 6.11 -4.37 -8.42
CA LEU A 133 7.38 -4.16 -7.73
C LEU A 133 8.39 -5.27 -8.01
N ILE A 134 7.95 -6.54 -8.01
CA ILE A 134 8.79 -7.69 -8.37
C ILE A 134 9.33 -7.52 -9.79
N VAL A 135 8.46 -7.23 -10.76
CA VAL A 135 8.84 -7.01 -12.16
C VAL A 135 9.85 -5.86 -12.26
N LYS A 136 9.64 -4.76 -11.53
CA LYS A 136 10.56 -3.61 -11.55
C LYS A 136 11.93 -3.93 -10.93
N ILE A 137 11.97 -4.70 -9.84
CA ILE A 137 13.22 -5.12 -9.19
C ILE A 137 14.02 -6.06 -10.10
N ILE A 138 13.33 -6.96 -10.82
CA ILE A 138 13.97 -7.90 -11.75
C ILE A 138 14.44 -7.19 -13.03
N ASN A 139 13.62 -6.31 -13.61
CA ASN A 139 13.91 -5.64 -14.88
C ASN A 139 14.80 -4.40 -14.77
N GLN A 140 15.35 -4.08 -13.60
CA GLN A 140 16.32 -2.99 -13.43
C GLN A 140 17.65 -3.21 -14.21
N ASP A 141 17.86 -4.38 -14.82
CA ASP A 141 19.04 -4.77 -15.62
C ASP A 141 18.98 -4.43 -17.14
N LYS A 142 17.99 -3.67 -17.61
CA LYS A 142 17.97 -3.12 -18.99
C LYS A 142 17.96 -1.59 -18.96
#